data_AF-A0A653D130-F1
#
_entry.id   AF-A0A653D130-F1
#
_cell.length_a   1.000
_cell.length_b   1.000
_cell.length_c   1.000
_cell.angle_alpha   90.00
_cell.angle_beta   90.00
_cell.angle_gamma   90.00
#
_symmetry.space_group_name_H-M   'P 1'
#
loop_
_entity.id
_entity.type
_entity.pdbx_description
1 polymer ?
#
loop_
_entity_poly.entity_id
_entity_poly.type
_entity_poly.pdbx_seq_one_letter_code
_entity_poly.pdbx_strand_id
1 'polypeptide(L)'
;MESLFVLAKKKFQNIDMVVNNAGHSSSADWERTVAVNCQGIVLGTLLGFKYLGADGGGKGGTIVNISSVSGLAPCHANPVFSASKHFTIGFSRSVGTEYFFKRTNVKVLTLCPGITHTEHHVRNVEGLPEFPDLGKELKKLLECNRSKQSPEDVATALMQILEDGENGSVWVAEAKEVYKCVLPDRCTFVPPKKDPCKKAEPPKQEPLKQDPCKKAEAPKK
;
A
#
# COMPACT_ATOMS: atom_id res chain seq x y z
N MET A 1 10.74 -12.20 15.48
CA MET A 1 10.81 -12.50 14.03
C MET A 1 12.18 -13.06 13.63
N GLU A 2 13.29 -12.39 13.96
CA GLU A 2 14.65 -12.87 13.61
C GLU A 2 14.96 -14.31 14.07
N SER A 3 14.47 -14.73 15.25
CA SER A 3 14.64 -16.12 15.72
C SER A 3 14.09 -17.17 14.74
N LEU A 4 13.07 -16.84 13.94
CA LEU A 4 12.54 -17.74 12.90
C LEU A 4 13.52 -17.86 11.72
N PHE A 5 14.17 -16.77 11.33
CA PHE A 5 15.22 -16.80 10.30
C PHE A 5 16.43 -17.61 10.76
N VAL A 6 16.84 -17.46 12.01
CA VAL A 6 17.90 -18.28 12.62
C VAL A 6 17.53 -19.75 12.58
N LEU A 7 16.29 -20.08 12.98
CA LEU A 7 15.80 -21.47 12.96
C LEU A 7 15.75 -22.03 11.54
N ALA A 8 15.21 -21.29 10.57
CA ALA A 8 15.14 -21.69 9.17
C ALA A 8 16.53 -21.93 8.58
N LYS A 9 17.47 -21.00 8.78
CA LYS A 9 18.86 -21.16 8.33
C LYS A 9 19.53 -22.36 8.99
N LYS A 10 19.30 -22.60 10.28
CA LYS A 10 19.83 -23.79 10.98
C LYS A 10 19.25 -25.09 10.42
N LYS A 11 17.96 -25.10 10.09
CA LYS A 11 17.24 -26.30 9.61
C LYS A 11 17.54 -26.64 8.15
N PHE A 12 17.55 -25.62 7.29
CA PHE A 12 17.63 -25.78 5.84
C PHE A 12 19.01 -25.41 5.26
N GLN A 13 19.94 -24.94 6.09
CA GLN A 13 21.30 -24.47 5.75
C GLN A 13 21.35 -23.22 4.86
N ASN A 14 20.35 -23.01 4.03
CA ASN A 14 20.17 -21.85 3.19
C ASN A 14 18.71 -21.36 3.20
N ILE A 15 18.49 -20.11 2.82
CA ILE A 15 17.18 -19.54 2.57
C ILE A 15 17.25 -18.85 1.21
N ASP A 16 16.48 -19.33 0.25
CA ASP A 16 16.47 -18.78 -1.12
C ASP A 16 15.37 -17.72 -1.31
N MET A 17 14.34 -17.78 -0.46
CA MET A 17 13.16 -16.93 -0.60
C MET A 17 12.52 -16.57 0.74
N VAL A 18 11.97 -15.36 0.79
CA VAL A 18 11.10 -14.90 1.88
C VAL A 18 9.78 -14.42 1.29
N VAL A 19 8.67 -14.96 1.77
CA VAL A 19 7.33 -14.48 1.40
C VAL A 19 6.70 -13.81 2.62
N ASN A 20 6.63 -12.48 2.60
CA ASN A 20 5.98 -11.70 3.64
C ASN A 20 4.48 -11.65 3.36
N ASN A 21 3.76 -12.68 3.82
CA ASN A 21 2.33 -12.88 3.60
C ASN A 21 1.44 -12.37 4.76
N ALA A 22 1.97 -12.30 5.98
CA ALA A 22 1.17 -11.96 7.16
C ALA A 22 0.40 -10.63 6.96
N GLY A 23 -0.90 -10.66 7.25
CA GLY A 23 -1.79 -9.54 7.01
C GLY A 23 -2.94 -9.48 8.00
N HIS A 24 -3.38 -8.27 8.30
CA HIS A 24 -4.56 -7.99 9.12
C HIS A 24 -5.40 -6.90 8.44
N SER A 25 -6.72 -6.95 8.59
CA SER A 25 -7.65 -6.05 7.86
C SER A 25 -8.81 -5.54 8.73
N SER A 26 -8.73 -5.70 10.05
CA SER A 26 -9.77 -5.19 10.96
C SER A 26 -9.73 -3.67 11.01
N SER A 27 -10.88 -3.03 10.78
CA SER A 27 -11.04 -1.59 11.03
C SER A 27 -11.24 -1.28 12.51
N ALA A 28 -11.76 -2.22 13.31
CA ALA A 28 -11.91 -2.05 14.75
C ALA A 28 -10.57 -2.15 15.51
N ASP A 29 -9.61 -2.90 14.96
CA ASP A 29 -8.23 -3.04 15.47
C ASP A 29 -7.24 -2.49 14.43
N TRP A 30 -7.41 -1.20 14.12
CA TRP A 30 -6.68 -0.55 13.04
C TRP A 30 -5.19 -0.39 13.37
N GLU A 31 -4.83 -0.22 14.66
CA GLU A 31 -3.44 -0.16 15.12
C GLU A 31 -2.72 -1.47 14.81
N ARG A 32 -3.36 -2.61 15.10
CA ARG A 32 -2.81 -3.92 14.73
C ARG A 32 -2.75 -4.10 13.23
N THR A 33 -3.72 -3.56 12.47
CA THR A 33 -3.66 -3.56 11.00
C THR A 33 -2.39 -2.87 10.52
N VAL A 34 -2.06 -1.69 11.05
CA VAL A 34 -0.82 -0.96 10.73
C VAL A 34 0.41 -1.73 11.19
N ALA A 35 0.43 -2.24 12.43
CA ALA A 35 1.58 -2.97 12.96
C ALA A 35 1.89 -4.23 12.15
N VAL A 36 0.89 -5.05 11.83
CA VAL A 36 1.10 -6.27 11.06
C VAL A 36 1.50 -5.94 9.62
N ASN A 37 0.74 -5.07 8.95
CA ASN A 37 0.90 -4.85 7.50
C ASN A 37 2.09 -3.94 7.15
N CYS A 38 2.45 -2.98 8.01
CA CYS A 38 3.55 -2.06 7.75
C CYS A 38 4.83 -2.52 8.45
N GLN A 39 4.81 -2.61 9.78
CA GLN A 39 6.01 -2.99 10.54
C GLN A 39 6.44 -4.43 10.23
N GLY A 40 5.49 -5.36 10.07
CA GLY A 40 5.78 -6.74 9.66
C GLY A 40 6.49 -6.81 8.30
N ILE A 41 6.03 -6.05 7.29
CA ILE A 41 6.67 -5.97 5.97
C ILE A 41 8.09 -5.42 6.06
N VAL A 42 8.30 -4.34 6.82
CA VAL A 42 9.64 -3.74 6.99
C VAL A 42 10.58 -4.75 7.64
N LEU A 43 10.18 -5.33 8.78
CA LEU A 43 11.02 -6.28 9.52
C LEU A 43 11.33 -7.53 8.68
N GLY A 44 10.32 -8.11 8.04
CA GLY A 44 10.49 -9.31 7.22
C GLY A 44 11.39 -9.06 6.00
N THR A 45 11.27 -7.91 5.37
CA THR A 45 12.11 -7.52 4.22
C THR A 45 13.55 -7.23 4.63
N LEU A 46 13.78 -6.48 5.72
CA LEU A 46 15.13 -6.20 6.20
C LEU A 46 15.85 -7.47 6.68
N LEU A 47 15.12 -8.38 7.35
CA LEU A 47 15.66 -9.70 7.68
C LEU A 47 15.89 -10.53 6.41
N GLY A 48 15.02 -10.45 5.40
CA GLY A 48 15.25 -11.05 4.10
C GLY A 48 16.59 -10.62 3.51
N PHE A 49 16.86 -9.31 3.43
CA PHE A 49 18.17 -8.83 2.97
C PHE A 49 19.32 -9.33 3.83
N LYS A 50 19.18 -9.33 5.16
CA LYS A 50 20.23 -9.81 6.08
C LYS A 50 20.59 -11.28 5.85
N TYR A 51 19.61 -12.14 5.58
CA TYR A 51 19.81 -13.58 5.52
C TYR A 51 20.02 -14.13 4.10
N LEU A 52 19.49 -13.45 3.07
CA LEU A 52 19.65 -13.83 1.66
C LEU A 52 20.82 -13.07 1.00
N GLY A 53 21.11 -11.84 1.45
CA GLY A 53 22.01 -10.90 0.79
C GLY A 53 23.44 -11.39 0.64
N ALA A 54 24.00 -11.26 -0.56
CA ALA A 54 25.38 -11.58 -0.88
C ALA A 54 26.39 -10.73 -0.07
N ASP A 55 26.05 -9.48 0.23
CA ASP A 55 26.83 -8.60 1.12
C ASP A 55 26.82 -9.05 2.59
N GLY A 56 25.86 -9.91 2.97
CA GLY A 56 25.78 -10.58 4.28
C GLY A 56 26.28 -12.04 4.27
N GLY A 57 26.91 -12.49 3.19
CA GLY A 57 27.39 -13.88 3.03
C GLY A 57 26.32 -14.89 2.60
N GLY A 58 25.13 -14.43 2.19
CA GLY A 58 24.14 -15.22 1.47
C GLY A 58 24.51 -15.38 -0.02
N LYS A 59 23.60 -15.94 -0.82
CA LYS A 59 23.80 -16.15 -2.26
C LYS A 59 22.99 -15.19 -3.14
N GLY A 60 22.24 -14.28 -2.51
CA GLY A 60 21.11 -13.62 -3.14
C GLY A 60 19.82 -14.44 -2.94
N GLY A 61 18.77 -14.03 -3.64
CA GLY A 61 17.47 -14.71 -3.55
C GLY A 61 16.32 -13.79 -3.95
N THR A 62 15.11 -14.13 -3.49
CA THR A 62 13.91 -13.32 -3.77
C THR A 62 13.10 -13.05 -2.51
N ILE A 63 12.70 -11.80 -2.32
CA ILE A 63 11.70 -11.40 -1.33
C ILE A 63 10.41 -11.10 -2.08
N VAL A 64 9.31 -11.71 -1.65
CA VAL A 64 7.97 -11.41 -2.16
C VAL A 64 7.14 -10.77 -1.05
N ASN A 65 6.68 -9.56 -1.28
CA ASN A 65 5.80 -8.83 -0.36
C ASN A 65 4.36 -8.90 -0.85
N ILE A 66 3.46 -9.43 -0.02
CA ILE A 66 2.04 -9.57 -0.38
C ILE A 66 1.29 -8.28 -0.02
N SER A 67 0.95 -7.51 -1.06
CA SER A 67 0.09 -6.34 -0.95
C SER A 67 -1.39 -6.74 -1.21
N SER A 68 -2.10 -5.97 -2.03
CA SER A 68 -3.49 -6.17 -2.46
C SER A 68 -3.79 -5.21 -3.61
N VAL A 69 -4.80 -5.50 -4.43
CA VAL A 69 -5.41 -4.50 -5.33
C VAL A 69 -5.87 -3.23 -4.59
N SER A 70 -6.20 -3.34 -3.28
CA SER A 70 -6.50 -2.17 -2.42
C SER A 70 -5.26 -1.32 -2.08
N GLY A 71 -4.06 -1.77 -2.45
CA GLY A 71 -2.82 -1.00 -2.41
C GLY A 71 -2.53 -0.24 -3.71
N LEU A 72 -3.26 -0.55 -4.79
CA LEU A 72 -3.13 0.09 -6.11
C LEU A 72 -4.26 1.09 -6.36
N ALA A 73 -5.44 0.81 -5.83
CA ALA A 73 -6.60 1.68 -5.86
C ALA A 73 -7.17 1.85 -4.44
N PRO A 74 -7.70 3.05 -4.11
CA PRO A 74 -8.26 3.30 -2.79
C PRO A 74 -9.49 2.42 -2.53
N CYS A 75 -9.54 1.79 -1.37
CA CYS A 75 -10.73 1.13 -0.85
C CYS A 75 -11.33 1.96 0.28
N HIS A 76 -12.35 2.77 -0.05
CA HIS A 76 -12.99 3.68 0.90
C HIS A 76 -13.62 2.94 2.08
N ALA A 77 -14.09 1.70 1.88
CA ALA A 77 -14.74 0.89 2.91
C ALA A 77 -13.76 0.30 3.94
N ASN A 78 -12.45 0.32 3.66
CA ASN A 78 -11.42 -0.10 4.61
C ASN A 78 -10.14 0.74 4.42
N PRO A 79 -10.18 2.02 4.80
CA PRO A 79 -9.15 2.98 4.42
C PRO A 79 -7.80 2.69 5.08
N VAL A 80 -7.78 2.22 6.34
CA VAL A 80 -6.51 1.90 7.03
C VAL A 80 -5.85 0.67 6.42
N PHE A 81 -6.61 -0.39 6.12
CA PHE A 81 -6.09 -1.53 5.37
C PHE A 81 -5.55 -1.09 4.01
N SER A 82 -6.33 -0.32 3.24
CA SER A 82 -5.92 0.19 1.92
C SER A 82 -4.62 1.00 2.01
N ALA A 83 -4.51 1.91 2.97
CA ALA A 83 -3.29 2.70 3.20
C ALA A 83 -2.09 1.81 3.56
N SER A 84 -2.27 0.79 4.41
CA SER A 84 -1.20 -0.15 4.76
C SER A 84 -0.73 -0.99 3.56
N LYS A 85 -1.61 -1.30 2.61
CA LYS A 85 -1.25 -2.01 1.38
C LYS A 85 -0.58 -1.09 0.34
N HIS A 86 -0.94 0.20 0.30
CA HIS A 86 -0.15 1.20 -0.43
C HIS A 86 1.27 1.32 0.14
N PHE A 87 1.40 1.31 1.48
CA PHE A 87 2.71 1.28 2.14
C PHE A 87 3.55 0.09 1.68
N THR A 88 2.98 -1.13 1.63
CA THR A 88 3.68 -2.33 1.14
C THR A 88 4.26 -2.11 -0.26
N ILE A 89 3.48 -1.54 -1.19
CA ILE A 89 3.93 -1.29 -2.57
C ILE A 89 5.02 -0.21 -2.60
N GLY A 90 4.79 0.92 -1.94
CA GLY A 90 5.75 2.02 -1.90
C GLY A 90 7.09 1.60 -1.28
N PHE A 91 7.03 0.89 -0.16
CA PHE A 91 8.22 0.34 0.50
C PHE A 91 8.94 -0.67 -0.38
N SER A 92 8.22 -1.65 -0.95
CA SER A 92 8.82 -2.69 -1.81
C SER A 92 9.51 -2.11 -3.04
N ARG A 93 8.90 -1.11 -3.70
CA ARG A 93 9.54 -0.39 -4.82
C ARG A 93 10.78 0.40 -4.40
N SER A 94 10.76 0.97 -3.19
CA SER A 94 11.89 1.75 -2.66
C SER A 94 13.11 0.87 -2.38
N VAL A 95 12.90 -0.37 -1.93
CA VAL A 95 13.98 -1.34 -1.65
C VAL A 95 14.27 -2.27 -2.83
N GLY A 96 13.37 -2.38 -3.81
CA GLY A 96 13.54 -3.14 -5.05
C GLY A 96 14.22 -2.35 -6.16
N THR A 97 15.19 -1.49 -5.83
CA THR A 97 15.95 -0.71 -6.82
C THR A 97 17.27 -1.40 -7.16
N GLU A 98 17.86 -1.00 -8.30
CA GLU A 98 19.19 -1.47 -8.72
C GLU A 98 20.27 -1.24 -7.66
N TYR A 99 20.14 -0.18 -6.84
CA TYR A 99 21.09 0.09 -5.76
C TYR A 99 21.16 -1.05 -4.74
N PHE A 100 20.00 -1.54 -4.28
CA PHE A 100 19.96 -2.67 -3.33
C PHE A 100 20.31 -3.98 -4.01
N PHE A 101 19.83 -4.20 -5.23
CA PHE A 101 20.07 -5.45 -5.96
C PHE A 101 21.55 -5.68 -6.25
N LYS A 102 22.29 -4.67 -6.73
CA LYS A 102 23.73 -4.80 -7.00
C LYS A 102 24.57 -5.15 -5.78
N ARG A 103 24.11 -4.76 -4.58
CA ARG A 103 24.79 -5.06 -3.31
C ARG A 103 24.44 -6.44 -2.77
N THR A 104 23.15 -6.78 -2.83
CA THR A 104 22.59 -7.93 -2.09
C THR A 104 22.36 -9.15 -2.99
N ASN A 105 22.28 -8.98 -4.31
CA ASN A 105 21.77 -9.99 -5.25
C ASN A 105 20.36 -10.50 -4.88
N VAL A 106 19.56 -9.69 -4.16
CA VAL A 106 18.20 -10.05 -3.74
C VAL A 106 17.17 -9.28 -4.55
N LYS A 107 16.34 -10.00 -5.33
CA LYS A 107 15.18 -9.43 -6.02
C LYS A 107 14.07 -9.15 -5.01
N VAL A 108 13.36 -8.03 -5.17
CA VAL A 108 12.14 -7.74 -4.41
C VAL A 108 10.95 -7.67 -5.36
N LEU A 109 9.95 -8.50 -5.13
CA LEU A 109 8.72 -8.56 -5.92
C LEU A 109 7.53 -8.19 -5.04
N THR A 110 6.51 -7.57 -5.64
CA THR A 110 5.24 -7.29 -4.95
C THR A 110 4.10 -7.99 -5.66
N LEU A 111 3.34 -8.82 -4.94
CA LEU A 111 2.11 -9.44 -5.45
C LEU A 111 0.91 -8.73 -4.84
N CYS A 112 -0.07 -8.39 -5.67
CA CYS A 112 -1.30 -7.68 -5.29
C CYS A 112 -2.51 -8.57 -5.60
N PRO A 113 -2.90 -9.47 -4.69
CA PRO A 113 -4.09 -10.28 -4.91
C PRO A 113 -5.37 -9.44 -4.91
N GLY A 114 -6.30 -9.82 -5.78
CA GLY A 114 -7.71 -9.44 -5.75
C GLY A 114 -8.49 -10.19 -4.67
N ILE A 115 -9.82 -10.12 -4.75
CA ILE A 115 -10.70 -10.81 -3.79
C ILE A 115 -10.51 -12.32 -3.92
N THR A 116 -10.06 -12.94 -2.82
CA THR A 116 -9.71 -14.37 -2.78
C THR A 116 -10.57 -15.08 -1.74
N HIS A 117 -11.11 -16.25 -2.05
CA HIS A 117 -11.88 -17.04 -1.08
C HIS A 117 -10.97 -17.68 -0.03
N THR A 118 -10.69 -16.96 1.05
CA THR A 118 -9.97 -17.48 2.22
C THR A 118 -10.91 -17.53 3.43
N GLU A 119 -10.60 -18.37 4.42
CA GLU A 119 -11.34 -18.45 5.69
C GLU A 119 -11.38 -17.10 6.44
N HIS A 120 -10.49 -16.16 6.12
CA HIS A 120 -10.47 -14.80 6.66
C HIS A 120 -11.60 -13.90 6.13
N HIS A 121 -12.24 -14.26 5.01
CA HIS A 121 -13.37 -13.51 4.52
C HIS A 121 -14.62 -13.90 5.33
N VAL A 122 -15.38 -12.90 5.75
CA VAL A 122 -16.80 -12.98 6.19
C VAL A 122 -17.06 -13.02 7.71
N ARG A 123 -16.09 -13.26 8.58
CA ARG A 123 -16.34 -13.16 10.04
C ARG A 123 -16.10 -11.73 10.55
N ASN A 124 -17.20 -10.98 10.67
CA ASN A 124 -17.32 -9.65 11.28
C ASN A 124 -16.53 -8.53 10.55
N VAL A 125 -17.14 -7.99 9.49
CA VAL A 125 -16.70 -6.74 8.87
C VAL A 125 -17.24 -5.56 9.66
N GLU A 126 -16.37 -4.98 10.47
CA GLU A 126 -16.65 -3.77 11.27
C GLU A 126 -16.08 -2.54 10.57
N GLY A 127 -16.72 -1.38 10.77
CA GLY A 127 -16.19 -0.09 10.36
C GLY A 127 -15.21 0.46 11.39
N LEU A 128 -14.65 1.63 11.10
CA LEU A 128 -13.94 2.42 12.12
C LEU A 128 -14.93 2.87 13.20
N PRO A 129 -14.51 3.05 14.47
CA PRO A 129 -15.39 3.58 15.52
C PRO A 129 -16.08 4.89 15.13
N GLU A 130 -15.36 5.79 14.46
CA GLU A 130 -15.84 7.09 13.99
C GLU A 130 -16.71 6.98 12.72
N PHE A 131 -16.60 5.87 11.97
CA PHE A 131 -17.30 5.62 10.71
C PHE A 131 -17.84 4.18 10.66
N PRO A 132 -18.83 3.83 11.51
CA PRO A 132 -19.29 2.45 11.67
C PRO A 132 -19.96 1.90 10.39
N ASP A 133 -20.56 2.76 9.57
CA ASP A 133 -21.20 2.35 8.32
C ASP A 133 -20.23 1.80 7.27
N LEU A 134 -18.92 2.06 7.42
CA LEU A 134 -17.90 1.47 6.53
C LEU A 134 -17.91 -0.07 6.55
N GLY A 135 -18.27 -0.68 7.68
CA GLY A 135 -18.41 -2.14 7.76
C GLY A 135 -19.50 -2.68 6.82
N LYS A 136 -20.61 -1.95 6.69
CA LYS A 136 -21.71 -2.30 5.76
C LYS A 136 -21.27 -2.13 4.31
N GLU A 137 -20.57 -1.04 4.00
CA GLU A 137 -20.01 -0.81 2.65
C GLU A 137 -18.99 -1.89 2.29
N LEU A 138 -18.14 -2.29 3.24
CA LEU A 138 -17.15 -3.35 3.03
C LEU A 138 -17.83 -4.69 2.77
N LYS A 139 -18.87 -5.02 3.55
CA LYS A 139 -19.70 -6.21 3.32
C LYS A 139 -20.29 -6.22 1.91
N LYS A 140 -20.89 -5.11 1.50
CA LYS A 140 -21.47 -4.94 0.16
C LYS A 140 -20.43 -5.15 -0.93
N LEU A 141 -19.23 -4.56 -0.80
CA LEU A 141 -18.15 -4.73 -1.78
C LEU A 141 -17.65 -6.18 -1.88
N LEU A 142 -17.62 -6.92 -0.77
CA LEU A 142 -17.21 -8.34 -0.75
C LEU A 142 -18.30 -9.28 -1.28
N GLU A 143 -19.56 -8.90 -1.15
CA GLU A 143 -20.74 -9.61 -1.67
C GLU A 143 -20.98 -9.32 -3.15
N CYS A 144 -20.54 -8.17 -3.68
CA CYS A 144 -20.58 -7.88 -5.11
C CYS A 144 -19.90 -9.01 -5.90
N ASN A 145 -20.53 -9.42 -7.01
CA ASN A 145 -20.12 -10.54 -7.86
C ASN A 145 -18.88 -10.21 -8.72
N ARG A 146 -17.78 -9.78 -8.08
CA ARG A 146 -16.46 -9.76 -8.70
C ARG A 146 -15.98 -11.20 -8.83
N SER A 147 -15.27 -11.52 -9.90
CA SER A 147 -14.64 -12.81 -10.14
C SER A 147 -13.73 -13.17 -8.96
N LYS A 148 -14.23 -14.01 -8.07
CA LYS A 148 -13.48 -14.47 -6.90
C LYS A 148 -12.51 -15.56 -7.36
N GLN A 149 -11.32 -15.54 -6.82
CA GLN A 149 -10.30 -16.56 -7.07
C GLN A 149 -10.04 -17.39 -5.80
N SER A 150 -9.47 -18.57 -5.95
CA SER A 150 -9.09 -19.42 -4.81
C SER A 150 -7.67 -19.10 -4.32
N PRO A 151 -7.28 -19.54 -3.11
CA PRO A 151 -5.89 -19.46 -2.67
C PRO A 151 -4.91 -20.14 -3.62
N GLU A 152 -5.32 -21.23 -4.27
CA GLU A 152 -4.53 -21.96 -5.26
C GLU A 152 -4.29 -21.11 -6.51
N ASP A 153 -5.29 -20.37 -6.99
CA ASP A 153 -5.12 -19.42 -8.09
C ASP A 153 -4.04 -18.36 -7.75
N VAL A 154 -4.02 -17.86 -6.50
CA VAL A 154 -2.99 -16.91 -6.03
C VAL A 154 -1.61 -17.59 -5.93
N ALA A 155 -1.56 -18.85 -5.51
CA ALA A 155 -0.32 -19.61 -5.44
C ALA A 155 0.26 -19.84 -6.85
N THR A 156 -0.57 -20.15 -7.84
CA THR A 156 -0.16 -20.24 -9.25
C THR A 156 0.41 -18.90 -9.73
N ALA A 157 -0.25 -17.79 -9.39
CA ALA A 157 0.27 -16.46 -9.70
C ALA A 157 1.62 -16.18 -9.04
N LEU A 158 1.80 -16.59 -7.78
CA LEU A 158 3.08 -16.49 -7.08
C LEU A 158 4.18 -17.24 -7.85
N MET A 159 3.92 -18.47 -8.30
CA MET A 159 4.89 -19.24 -9.07
C MET A 159 5.28 -18.54 -10.37
N GLN A 160 4.29 -18.00 -11.09
CA GLN A 160 4.54 -17.27 -12.33
C GLN A 160 5.41 -16.02 -12.11
N ILE A 161 5.14 -15.21 -11.09
CA ILE A 161 5.95 -14.01 -10.83
C ILE A 161 7.37 -14.35 -10.34
N LEU A 162 7.60 -15.53 -9.78
CA LEU A 162 8.93 -15.94 -9.36
C LEU A 162 9.83 -16.23 -10.57
N GLU A 163 9.24 -16.73 -11.65
CA GLU A 163 9.89 -16.99 -12.93
C GLU A 163 10.06 -15.68 -13.73
N ASP A 164 8.98 -14.92 -13.91
CA ASP A 164 8.92 -13.76 -14.82
C ASP A 164 9.28 -12.42 -14.16
N GLY A 165 9.28 -12.36 -12.83
CA GLY A 165 9.38 -11.13 -12.07
C GLY A 165 10.74 -10.45 -12.13
N GLU A 166 10.76 -9.23 -12.67
CA GLU A 166 11.87 -8.29 -12.59
C GLU A 166 12.00 -7.69 -11.18
N ASN A 167 13.22 -7.36 -10.75
CA ASN A 167 13.44 -6.69 -9.48
C ASN A 167 12.64 -5.37 -9.38
N GLY A 168 11.94 -5.16 -8.26
CA GLY A 168 11.12 -3.99 -8.00
C GLY A 168 9.74 -3.99 -8.69
N SER A 169 9.42 -5.05 -9.44
CA SER A 169 8.14 -5.14 -10.16
C SER A 169 6.95 -5.41 -9.22
N VAL A 170 5.79 -4.91 -9.66
CA VAL A 170 4.50 -5.07 -8.98
C VAL A 170 3.56 -5.84 -9.88
N TRP A 171 2.91 -6.86 -9.35
CA TRP A 171 2.07 -7.78 -10.10
C TRP A 171 0.69 -7.87 -9.46
N VAL A 172 -0.34 -8.04 -10.27
CA VAL A 172 -1.71 -8.29 -9.84
C VAL A 172 -2.06 -9.74 -10.14
N ALA A 173 -2.72 -10.38 -9.18
CA ALA A 173 -3.39 -11.66 -9.37
C ALA A 173 -4.87 -11.45 -9.03
N GLU A 174 -5.71 -11.32 -10.03
CA GLU A 174 -7.14 -11.06 -9.86
C GLU A 174 -7.90 -11.77 -10.98
N ALA A 175 -9.06 -12.34 -10.66
CA ALA A 175 -9.89 -13.03 -11.65
C ALA A 175 -9.20 -14.21 -12.37
N LYS A 176 -8.19 -14.83 -11.74
CA LYS A 176 -7.31 -15.87 -12.32
C LYS A 176 -6.37 -15.36 -13.42
N GLU A 177 -6.28 -14.04 -13.58
CA GLU A 177 -5.32 -13.39 -14.47
C GLU A 177 -4.12 -12.89 -13.65
N VAL A 178 -2.95 -12.94 -14.27
CA VAL A 178 -1.68 -12.48 -13.68
C VAL A 178 -1.03 -11.47 -14.62
N TYR A 179 -0.82 -10.25 -14.14
CA TYR A 179 -0.26 -9.19 -14.97
C TYR A 179 0.59 -8.21 -14.18
N LYS A 180 1.62 -7.67 -14.83
CA LYS A 180 2.48 -6.62 -14.27
C LYS A 180 1.69 -5.31 -14.19
N CYS A 181 1.65 -4.69 -13.02
CA CYS A 181 1.11 -3.35 -12.82
C CYS A 181 2.20 -2.30 -13.03
N VAL A 182 1.98 -1.38 -13.97
CA VAL A 182 2.88 -0.26 -14.23
C VAL A 182 2.41 0.96 -13.46
N LEU A 183 3.14 1.30 -12.39
CA LEU A 183 2.90 2.51 -11.61
C LEU A 183 3.63 3.69 -12.26
N PRO A 184 3.02 4.89 -12.26
CA PRO A 184 3.60 6.05 -12.91
C PRO A 184 4.96 6.42 -12.29
N ASP A 185 5.93 6.69 -13.14
CA ASP A 185 7.20 7.27 -12.72
C ASP A 185 7.06 8.75 -12.42
N ARG A 186 7.92 9.28 -11.54
CA ARG A 186 7.87 10.70 -11.15
C ARG A 186 7.96 11.65 -12.35
N CYS A 187 8.65 11.25 -13.42
CA CYS A 187 8.75 12.04 -14.66
C CYS A 187 7.42 12.20 -15.40
N THR A 188 6.44 11.32 -15.15
CA THR A 188 5.09 11.41 -15.71
C THR A 188 4.20 12.43 -15.00
N PHE A 189 4.62 12.93 -13.82
CA PHE A 189 3.88 13.94 -13.07
C PHE A 189 4.14 15.33 -13.64
N VAL A 190 3.43 15.64 -14.73
CA VAL A 190 3.51 16.94 -15.39
C VAL A 190 2.45 17.88 -14.79
N PRO A 191 2.83 19.08 -14.29
CA PRO A 191 1.86 20.07 -13.85
C PRO A 191 0.91 20.44 -14.99
N PRO A 192 -0.37 20.71 -14.70
CA PRO A 192 -1.27 21.25 -15.72
C PRO A 192 -0.66 22.52 -16.32
N LYS A 193 -0.70 22.65 -17.64
CA LYS A 193 -0.27 23.87 -18.32
C LYS A 193 -1.07 25.04 -17.73
N LYS A 194 -0.37 26.11 -17.29
CA LYS A 194 -1.06 27.33 -16.85
C LYS A 194 -1.92 27.84 -18.01
N ASP A 195 -3.22 27.93 -17.78
CA ASP A 195 -4.14 28.53 -18.73
C ASP A 195 -3.77 30.02 -18.90
N PRO A 196 -3.30 30.46 -20.07
CA PRO A 196 -2.92 31.86 -20.28
C PRO A 196 -4.10 32.83 -20.14
N CYS A 197 -5.36 32.33 -20.13
CA CYS A 197 -6.55 33.17 -20.03
C CYS A 197 -7.04 33.40 -18.59
N LYS A 198 -6.54 32.67 -17.58
CA LYS A 198 -6.87 32.94 -16.18
C LYS A 198 -5.91 33.98 -15.61
N LYS A 199 -6.17 35.26 -15.90
CA LYS A 199 -5.58 36.38 -15.15
C LYS A 199 -5.87 36.15 -13.66
N ALA A 200 -4.86 36.34 -12.81
CA ALA A 200 -5.02 36.31 -11.37
C ALA A 200 -6.23 37.17 -10.98
N GLU A 201 -7.19 36.59 -10.26
CA GLU A 201 -8.30 37.36 -9.70
C GLU A 201 -7.69 38.49 -8.83
N PRO A 202 -8.09 39.75 -9.04
CA PRO A 202 -7.59 40.82 -8.19
C PRO A 202 -7.98 40.55 -6.73
N PRO A 203 -7.12 40.91 -5.76
CA PRO A 203 -7.41 40.69 -4.36
C PRO A 203 -8.77 41.32 -4.02
N LYS A 204 -9.64 40.53 -3.38
CA LYS A 204 -10.96 40.99 -2.90
C LYS A 204 -10.73 42.25 -2.08
N GLN A 205 -11.30 43.37 -2.52
CA GLN A 205 -11.28 44.62 -1.76
C GLN A 205 -11.98 44.36 -0.42
N GLU A 206 -11.24 44.46 0.69
CA GLU A 206 -11.85 44.57 2.01
C GLU A 206 -12.72 45.84 2.05
N PRO A 207 -13.94 45.78 2.62
CA PRO A 207 -14.77 46.96 2.73
C PRO A 207 -14.09 48.02 3.59
N LEU A 208 -14.04 49.24 3.06
CA LEU A 208 -13.52 50.45 3.72
C LEU A 208 -14.07 50.54 5.16
N LYS A 209 -13.17 50.51 6.14
CA LYS A 209 -13.50 50.87 7.53
C LYS A 209 -14.02 52.30 7.52
N GLN A 210 -15.25 52.50 8.00
CA GLN A 210 -15.84 53.83 8.15
C GLN A 210 -14.97 54.69 9.09
N ASP A 211 -14.70 55.90 8.63
CA ASP A 211 -13.89 56.92 9.30
C ASP A 211 -14.55 57.36 10.63
N PRO A 212 -13.86 57.30 11.78
CA PRO A 212 -14.44 57.61 13.09
C PRO A 212 -14.64 59.12 13.36
N CYS A 213 -14.43 60.01 12.38
CA CYS A 213 -14.57 61.46 12.55
C CYS A 213 -15.75 62.08 11.79
N LYS A 214 -16.99 61.68 12.12
CA LYS A 214 -18.17 62.57 11.97
C LYS A 214 -19.10 62.44 13.18
N LYS A 215 -18.79 63.21 14.22
CA LYS A 215 -19.74 63.54 15.30
C LYS A 215 -20.36 64.92 15.03
N ALA A 216 -21.56 65.06 15.58
CA ALA A 216 -22.30 66.29 15.90
C ALA A 216 -23.12 66.91 14.76
N GLU A 217 -24.46 66.92 14.91
CA GLU A 217 -25.18 68.02 15.56
C GLU A 217 -26.64 67.60 15.84
N ALA A 218 -27.11 67.90 17.06
CA ALA A 218 -28.51 67.85 17.44
C ALA A 218 -29.17 69.22 17.19
N PRO A 219 -30.50 69.29 17.09
CA PRO A 219 -31.15 70.25 17.99
C PRO A 219 -32.42 69.76 18.67
N LYS A 220 -32.47 70.15 19.94
CA LYS A 220 -33.56 70.33 20.91
C LYS A 220 -34.94 70.65 20.30
N LYS A 221 -35.96 69.86 20.62
CA LYS A 221 -36.99 70.13 21.64
C LYS A 221 -37.90 68.91 21.81
#